data_AF-A0A4Y9R179-F1
#
_entry.id   AF-A0A4Y9R179-F1
#
_cell.length_a   1.000
_cell.length_b   1.000
_cell.length_c   1.000
_cell.angle_alpha   90.00
_cell.angle_beta   90.00
_cell.angle_gamma   90.00
#
_symmetry.space_group_name_H-M   'P 1'
#
loop_
_entity.id
_entity.type
_entity.pdbx_description
1 polymer ?
#
loop_
_entity_poly.entity_id
_entity_poly.type
_entity_poly.pdbx_seq_one_letter_code
_entity_poly.pdbx_strand_id
1 'polypeptide(L)'
;MARPTNAAGADVTGNGNTATDNPAASSDHVNLVYFSSVSGNTHRFIQKLGRPAARIPLYPRDAPLTVHEPYVLVLPTYGGGDGDGAVPKQVIRFLNDPGNRMLIRGVIGAGNTNFGEGYCLAGDIIAAKCHVPHLYRFEVFGTPDDVTAVNEGLEAFWSTQLTAA
;
A
#
# COMPACT_ATOMS: atom_id res chain seq x y z
N MET A 1 -11.46 -67.63 2.57
CA MET A 1 -12.58 -68.17 1.76
C MET A 1 -13.71 -67.14 1.73
N ALA A 2 -14.25 -66.90 0.53
CA ALA A 2 -15.54 -66.29 0.18
C ALA A 2 -15.85 -64.81 0.54
N ARG A 3 -15.92 -63.96 -0.51
CA ARG A 3 -16.94 -62.88 -0.68
C ARG A 3 -18.23 -63.54 -1.26
N PRO A 4 -19.40 -62.88 -1.49
CA PRO A 4 -19.80 -61.47 -1.34
C PRO A 4 -21.28 -61.21 -0.86
N THR A 5 -21.70 -59.93 -0.98
CA THR A 5 -23.06 -59.33 -1.22
C THR A 5 -24.15 -59.32 -0.14
N ASN A 6 -24.63 -58.11 0.21
CA ASN A 6 -25.94 -57.64 -0.28
C ASN A 6 -26.08 -56.10 -0.29
N ALA A 7 -26.97 -55.59 -1.14
CA ALA A 7 -27.24 -54.18 -1.43
C ALA A 7 -28.64 -53.72 -0.95
N ALA A 8 -28.90 -52.41 -1.12
CA ALA A 8 -30.14 -51.60 -0.92
C ALA A 8 -30.35 -51.05 0.52
N GLY A 9 -30.73 -49.79 0.79
CA GLY A 9 -31.08 -48.60 -0.01
C GLY A 9 -31.95 -47.64 0.86
N ALA A 10 -31.86 -46.30 0.63
CA ALA A 10 -32.72 -45.18 1.11
C ALA A 10 -32.67 -44.81 2.62
N ASP A 11 -32.78 -43.56 3.12
CA ASP A 11 -32.85 -42.17 2.61
C ASP A 11 -32.78 -41.17 3.82
N VAL A 12 -32.33 -39.92 3.59
CA VAL A 12 -32.58 -38.62 4.29
C VAL A 12 -32.37 -38.52 5.84
N THR A 13 -31.37 -37.76 6.33
CA THR A 13 -31.37 -36.29 6.63
C THR A 13 -29.91 -35.90 6.93
N GLY A 14 -29.28 -34.87 6.37
CA GLY A 14 -29.63 -33.46 6.54
C GLY A 14 -28.90 -32.89 7.77
N ASN A 15 -27.65 -32.41 7.60
CA ASN A 15 -27.15 -31.20 8.27
C ASN A 15 -25.82 -30.77 7.64
N GLY A 16 -25.94 -29.93 6.60
CA GLY A 16 -24.84 -29.12 6.12
C GLY A 16 -24.50 -28.08 7.17
N ASN A 17 -23.28 -28.12 7.70
CA ASN A 17 -22.68 -26.96 8.32
C ASN A 17 -21.78 -26.33 7.26
N THR A 18 -22.38 -25.52 6.38
CA THR A 18 -21.66 -24.67 5.46
C THR A 18 -20.94 -23.63 6.29
N ALA A 19 -19.67 -23.89 6.59
CA ALA A 19 -18.73 -22.80 6.81
C ALA A 19 -18.82 -21.91 5.57
N THR A 20 -19.37 -20.72 5.76
CA THR A 20 -19.26 -19.64 4.79
C THR A 20 -17.78 -19.30 4.69
N ASP A 21 -17.07 -20.02 3.83
CA ASP A 21 -15.84 -19.53 3.23
C ASP A 21 -16.22 -18.23 2.53
N ASN A 22 -15.90 -17.12 3.17
CA ASN A 22 -15.85 -15.82 2.54
C ASN A 22 -14.51 -15.77 1.79
N PRO A 23 -14.44 -15.92 0.46
CA PRO A 23 -13.21 -15.67 -0.26
C PRO A 23 -13.13 -14.16 -0.44
N ALA A 24 -12.74 -13.45 0.61
CA ALA A 24 -12.44 -12.03 0.50
C ALA A 24 -11.17 -11.88 -0.34
N ALA A 25 -11.37 -11.77 -1.65
CA ALA A 25 -10.52 -11.18 -2.69
C ALA A 25 -9.01 -11.15 -2.36
N SER A 26 -8.30 -12.25 -2.64
CA SER A 26 -6.87 -12.17 -2.94
C SER A 26 -6.70 -11.59 -4.34
N SER A 27 -6.95 -10.30 -4.46
CA SER A 27 -6.73 -9.58 -5.70
C SER A 27 -5.30 -9.03 -5.62
N ASP A 28 -4.36 -9.70 -6.30
CA ASP A 28 -2.91 -9.42 -6.35
C ASP A 28 -2.55 -8.03 -6.94
N HIS A 29 -3.50 -7.09 -6.94
CA HIS A 29 -3.35 -5.73 -7.43
C HIS A 29 -2.38 -4.95 -6.54
N VAL A 30 -1.39 -4.35 -7.18
CA VAL A 30 -0.40 -3.52 -6.49
C VAL A 30 -0.95 -2.10 -6.38
N ASN A 31 -1.72 -1.86 -5.33
CA ASN A 31 -2.30 -0.55 -5.02
C ASN A 31 -1.40 0.30 -4.08
N LEU A 32 -0.19 -0.16 -3.77
CA LEU A 32 0.82 0.56 -3.02
C LEU A 32 2.12 0.70 -3.83
N VAL A 33 2.58 1.94 -3.95
CA VAL A 33 3.91 2.26 -4.49
C VAL A 33 4.71 2.93 -3.40
N TYR A 34 5.99 2.60 -3.26
CA TYR A 34 6.81 3.25 -2.24
C TYR A 34 8.24 3.50 -2.70
N PHE A 35 8.87 4.48 -2.05
CA PHE A 35 10.31 4.68 -2.13
C PHE A 35 10.97 4.42 -0.77
N SER A 36 12.18 3.86 -0.79
CA SER A 36 13.01 3.72 0.42
C SER A 36 14.48 3.83 0.04
N SER A 37 15.23 4.67 0.77
CA SER A 37 16.69 4.75 0.71
C SER A 37 17.38 3.49 1.20
N VAL A 38 18.71 3.51 1.13
CA VAL A 38 19.63 2.54 1.73
C VAL A 38 19.37 2.25 3.21
N SER A 39 18.86 3.21 3.99
CA SER A 39 18.50 2.98 5.41
C SER A 39 17.34 1.99 5.59
N GLY A 40 16.50 1.80 4.56
CA GLY A 40 15.45 0.79 4.55
C GLY A 40 14.27 1.05 5.48
N ASN A 41 14.16 2.23 6.11
CA ASN A 41 13.12 2.49 7.12
C ASN A 41 11.70 2.34 6.55
N THR A 42 11.41 3.03 5.44
CA THR A 42 10.12 2.93 4.74
C THR A 42 9.89 1.53 4.20
N HIS A 43 10.93 0.85 3.70
CA HIS A 43 10.81 -0.55 3.27
C HIS A 43 10.36 -1.47 4.42
N ARG A 44 10.94 -1.33 5.62
CA ARG A 44 10.52 -2.09 6.80
C ARG A 44 9.10 -1.77 7.23
N PHE A 45 8.65 -0.53 7.08
CA PHE A 45 7.24 -0.18 7.32
C PHE A 45 6.31 -0.91 6.34
N ILE A 46 6.62 -0.85 5.04
CA ILE A 46 5.84 -1.53 3.99
C ILE A 46 5.77 -3.04 4.21
N GLN A 47 6.87 -3.68 4.60
CA GLN A 47 6.87 -5.12 4.93
C GLN A 47 5.92 -5.46 6.08
N LYS A 48 5.79 -4.58 7.08
CA LYS A 48 4.88 -4.78 8.21
C LYS A 48 3.40 -4.63 7.84
N LEU A 49 3.08 -3.92 6.76
CA LEU A 49 1.70 -3.82 6.27
C LEU A 49 1.17 -5.17 5.75
N GLY A 50 2.05 -6.06 5.28
CA GLY A 50 1.66 -7.38 4.79
C GLY A 50 0.88 -7.35 3.46
N ARG A 51 1.06 -6.29 2.67
CA ARG A 51 0.33 -6.06 1.40
C ARG A 51 1.26 -6.07 0.18
N PRO A 52 0.77 -6.42 -1.02
CA PRO A 52 1.51 -6.22 -2.27
C PRO A 52 1.90 -4.74 -2.45
N ALA A 53 3.17 -4.48 -2.75
CA ALA A 53 3.68 -3.13 -2.95
C ALA A 53 4.83 -3.09 -3.97
N ALA A 54 4.80 -2.11 -4.88
CA ALA A 54 5.86 -1.88 -5.85
C ALA A 54 6.87 -0.85 -5.33
N ARG A 55 8.16 -1.15 -5.48
CA ARG A 55 9.25 -0.27 -5.04
C ARG A 55 9.74 0.58 -6.20
N ILE A 56 9.74 1.90 -6.02
CA ILE A 56 10.47 2.83 -6.90
C ILE A 56 11.98 2.52 -6.78
N PRO A 57 12.67 2.26 -7.90
CA PRO A 57 14.07 1.87 -7.88
C PRO A 57 14.97 2.90 -7.20
N LEU A 58 15.98 2.40 -6.49
CA LEU A 58 16.91 3.26 -5.76
C LEU A 58 17.90 3.94 -6.71
N TYR A 59 18.42 3.19 -7.69
CA TYR A 59 19.47 3.66 -8.59
C TYR A 59 18.94 3.95 -10.00
N PRO A 60 19.43 5.02 -10.66
CA PRO A 60 18.98 5.37 -12.02
C PRO A 60 19.25 4.32 -13.10
N ARG A 61 20.17 3.38 -12.83
CA ARG A 61 20.53 2.26 -13.72
C ARG A 61 19.51 1.13 -13.71
N ASP A 62 18.70 1.06 -12.65
CA ASP A 62 17.69 0.03 -12.51
C ASP A 62 16.49 0.39 -13.42
N ALA A 63 15.77 -0.62 -13.92
CA ALA A 63 14.63 -0.39 -14.79
C ALA A 63 13.58 0.49 -14.08
N PRO A 64 13.05 1.54 -14.73
CA PRO A 64 12.06 2.41 -14.12
C PRO A 64 10.79 1.62 -13.80
N LEU A 65 10.13 1.99 -12.70
CA LEU A 65 8.82 1.46 -12.36
C LEU A 65 7.76 2.16 -13.21
N THR A 66 6.96 1.38 -13.93
CA THR A 66 5.72 1.83 -14.56
C THR A 66 4.56 1.14 -13.87
N VAL A 67 3.53 1.92 -13.51
CA VAL A 67 2.30 1.40 -12.91
C VAL A 67 1.14 1.50 -13.89
N HIS A 68 0.21 0.55 -13.78
CA HIS A 68 -0.94 0.44 -14.67
C HIS A 68 -2.27 0.47 -13.93
N GLU A 69 -2.23 0.57 -12.60
CA GLU A 69 -3.39 0.54 -11.71
C GLU A 69 -3.32 1.73 -10.72
N PRO A 70 -4.47 2.19 -10.20
CA PRO A 70 -4.50 3.23 -9.18
C PRO A 70 -3.71 2.83 -7.92
N TYR A 71 -2.96 3.77 -7.34
CA TYR A 71 -2.11 3.48 -6.18
C TYR A 71 -2.06 4.61 -5.14
N VAL A 72 -1.70 4.24 -3.91
CA VAL A 72 -1.26 5.16 -2.86
C VAL A 72 0.26 5.15 -2.79
N LEU A 73 0.87 6.34 -2.74
CA LEU A 73 2.32 6.53 -2.65
C LEU A 73 2.78 6.60 -1.19
N VAL A 74 3.80 5.84 -0.80
CA VAL A 74 4.44 5.94 0.51
C VAL A 74 5.90 6.38 0.35
N LEU A 75 6.32 7.45 1.02
CA LEU A 75 7.67 7.98 0.85
C LEU A 75 8.28 8.58 2.13
N PRO A 76 9.61 8.51 2.29
CA PRO A 76 10.33 9.31 3.28
C PRO A 76 10.42 10.77 2.87
N THR A 77 10.52 11.64 3.87
CA THR A 77 10.90 13.04 3.72
C THR A 77 12.40 13.20 3.92
N TYR A 78 13.05 13.94 3.03
CA TYR A 78 14.44 14.38 3.18
C TYR A 78 14.52 15.89 3.39
N GLY A 79 15.73 16.44 3.54
CA GLY A 79 15.92 17.87 3.80
C GLY A 79 15.45 18.30 5.19
N GLY A 80 15.73 19.55 5.54
CA GLY A 80 15.36 20.16 6.82
C GLY A 80 14.99 21.62 6.63
N GLY A 81 13.77 21.99 7.02
CA GLY A 81 13.29 23.37 7.12
C GLY A 81 12.75 23.99 5.83
N ASP A 82 13.56 24.10 4.79
CA ASP A 82 13.30 25.06 3.69
C ASP A 82 12.48 24.48 2.51
N GLY A 83 11.97 23.26 2.63
CA GLY A 83 11.17 22.56 1.60
C GLY A 83 11.96 22.06 0.38
N ASP A 84 13.09 22.68 0.05
CA ASP A 84 13.97 22.23 -1.02
C ASP A 84 14.60 20.87 -0.70
N GLY A 85 14.43 19.92 -1.63
CA GLY A 85 14.93 18.56 -1.49
C GLY A 85 14.09 17.66 -0.57
N ALA A 86 12.90 18.09 -0.15
CA ALA A 86 12.02 17.29 0.69
C ALA A 86 11.59 15.97 0.03
N VAL A 87 11.23 16.04 -1.25
CA VAL A 87 10.83 14.88 -2.05
C VAL A 87 12.07 14.21 -2.66
N PRO A 88 12.28 12.89 -2.47
CA PRO A 88 13.37 12.17 -3.11
C PRO A 88 13.36 12.31 -4.64
N LYS A 89 14.53 12.52 -5.25
CA LYS A 89 14.66 12.71 -6.71
C LYS A 89 14.09 11.53 -7.52
N GLN A 90 14.17 10.31 -6.99
CA GLN A 90 13.60 9.11 -7.59
C GLN A 90 12.07 9.19 -7.66
N VAL A 91 11.43 9.70 -6.59
CA VAL A 91 9.98 9.92 -6.56
C VAL A 91 9.59 11.04 -7.53
N ILE A 92 10.37 12.12 -7.59
CA ILE A 92 10.15 13.20 -8.57
C ILE A 92 10.21 12.63 -9.99
N ARG A 93 11.23 11.84 -10.33
CA ARG A 93 11.35 11.19 -11.65
C ARG A 93 10.18 10.27 -11.94
N PHE A 94 9.78 9.44 -10.98
CA PHE A 94 8.64 8.53 -11.11
C PHE A 94 7.33 9.29 -11.37
N LEU A 95 7.06 10.35 -10.61
CA LEU A 95 5.88 11.19 -10.79
C LEU A 95 5.98 12.13 -11.98
N ASN A 96 7.15 12.35 -12.58
CA ASN A 96 7.26 13.15 -13.81
C ASN A 96 6.79 12.40 -15.06
N ASP A 97 6.65 11.07 -14.98
CA ASP A 97 5.91 10.30 -15.96
C ASP A 97 4.39 10.56 -15.80
N PRO A 98 3.70 11.09 -16.83
CA PRO A 98 2.27 11.36 -16.75
C PRO A 98 1.40 10.12 -16.52
N GLY A 99 1.80 8.96 -17.05
CA GLY A 99 1.09 7.69 -16.89
C GLY A 99 1.13 7.18 -15.45
N ASN A 100 2.27 7.33 -14.79
CA ASN A 100 2.35 7.08 -13.35
C ASN A 100 1.55 8.14 -12.57
N ARG A 101 1.76 9.43 -12.88
CA ARG A 101 1.12 10.53 -12.13
C ARG A 101 -0.41 10.46 -12.15
N MET A 102 -1.04 10.11 -13.27
CA MET A 102 -2.50 10.06 -13.36
C MET A 102 -3.14 8.94 -12.52
N LEU A 103 -2.35 7.98 -12.05
CA LEU A 103 -2.81 6.84 -11.26
C LEU A 103 -2.63 7.02 -9.75
N ILE A 104 -1.97 8.09 -9.30
CA ILE A 104 -1.90 8.37 -7.85
C ILE A 104 -3.29 8.71 -7.30
N ARG A 105 -3.61 8.18 -6.12
CA ARG A 105 -4.89 8.41 -5.42
C ARG A 105 -4.72 9.00 -4.03
N GLY A 106 -3.54 8.87 -3.44
CA GLY A 106 -3.22 9.42 -2.14
C GLY A 106 -1.73 9.28 -1.83
N VAL A 107 -1.29 9.93 -0.77
CA VAL A 107 0.10 9.87 -0.31
C VAL A 107 0.17 9.66 1.20
N ILE A 108 1.15 8.88 1.64
CA ILE A 108 1.50 8.65 3.05
C ILE A 108 2.96 9.08 3.26
N GLY A 109 3.17 10.04 4.16
CA GLY A 109 4.48 10.57 4.48
C GLY A 109 5.16 9.83 5.64
N ALA A 110 6.42 9.45 5.45
CA ALA A 110 7.30 9.02 6.52
C ALA A 110 8.28 10.14 6.88
N GLY A 111 8.53 10.36 8.16
CA GLY A 111 9.38 11.43 8.64
C GLY A 111 9.95 11.17 10.02
N ASN A 112 10.38 12.24 10.68
CA ASN A 112 10.76 12.22 12.09
C ASN A 112 10.29 13.55 12.70
N THR A 113 9.58 13.48 13.82
CA THR A 113 8.97 14.64 14.49
C THR A 113 10.00 15.64 15.00
N ASN A 114 11.26 15.22 15.16
CA ASN A 114 12.38 16.11 15.46
C ASN A 114 12.58 17.21 14.40
N PHE A 115 11.98 17.10 13.22
CA PHE A 115 12.02 18.12 12.18
C PHE A 115 10.90 19.17 12.28
N GLY A 116 10.04 19.12 13.31
CA GLY A 116 9.02 20.14 13.56
C GLY A 116 8.09 20.33 12.36
N GLU A 117 8.02 21.54 11.81
CA GLU A 117 7.22 21.86 10.61
C GLU A 117 7.65 21.08 9.37
N GLY A 118 8.89 20.58 9.33
CA GLY A 118 9.37 19.69 8.26
C GLY A 118 8.89 18.24 8.38
N TYR A 119 8.17 17.88 9.45
CA TYR A 119 7.68 16.52 9.65
C TYR A 119 6.73 16.09 8.52
N CYS A 120 7.15 15.08 7.76
CA CYS A 120 6.40 14.52 6.63
C CYS A 120 6.09 15.51 5.49
N LEU A 121 6.87 16.59 5.37
CA LEU A 121 6.68 17.65 4.37
C LEU A 121 6.64 17.12 2.92
N ALA A 122 7.36 16.04 2.60
CA ALA A 122 7.31 15.44 1.27
C ALA A 122 5.91 14.96 0.88
N GLY A 123 5.13 14.46 1.84
CA GLY A 123 3.75 14.07 1.63
C GLY A 123 2.86 15.27 1.29
N ASP A 124 3.02 16.39 2.00
CA ASP A 124 2.26 17.61 1.76
C ASP A 124 2.57 18.23 0.38
N ILE A 125 3.84 18.25 -0.01
CA ILE A 125 4.26 18.73 -1.34
C ILE A 125 3.61 17.88 -2.45
N ILE A 126 3.61 16.55 -2.31
CA ILE A 126 3.01 15.67 -3.32
C ILE A 126 1.49 15.80 -3.34
N ALA A 127 0.85 15.84 -2.18
CA ALA A 127 -0.59 16.01 -2.05
C ALA A 127 -1.06 17.28 -2.77
N ALA A 128 -0.40 18.41 -2.50
CA ALA A 128 -0.70 19.68 -3.15
C ALA A 128 -0.45 19.64 -4.67
N LYS A 129 0.71 19.11 -5.10
CA LYS A 129 1.09 19.11 -6.52
C LYS A 129 0.28 18.16 -7.37
N CYS A 130 -0.13 17.02 -6.81
CA CYS A 130 -0.87 15.98 -7.53
C CYS A 130 -2.38 16.05 -7.26
N HIS A 131 -2.86 16.96 -6.42
CA HIS A 131 -4.26 17.11 -6.02
C HIS A 131 -4.86 15.82 -5.43
N VAL A 132 -4.11 15.17 -4.55
CA VAL A 132 -4.51 13.95 -3.84
C VAL A 132 -4.41 14.12 -2.33
N PRO A 133 -5.20 13.40 -1.52
CA PRO A 133 -5.12 13.50 -0.07
C PRO A 133 -3.78 13.00 0.50
N HIS A 134 -3.30 13.67 1.55
CA HIS A 134 -2.26 13.16 2.45
C HIS A 134 -2.94 12.29 3.51
N LEU A 135 -2.94 10.98 3.28
CA LEU A 135 -3.78 10.02 4.01
C LEU A 135 -3.27 9.73 5.43
N TYR A 136 -1.95 9.69 5.62
CA TYR A 136 -1.36 9.34 6.91
C TYR A 136 0.09 9.82 7.03
N ARG A 137 0.57 10.00 8.27
CA ARG A 137 1.96 10.34 8.60
C ARG A 137 2.49 9.36 9.64
N PHE A 138 3.72 8.87 9.47
CA PHE A 138 4.35 8.00 10.47
C PHE A 138 5.83 8.35 10.67
N GLU A 139 6.39 7.92 11.79
CA GLU A 139 7.79 8.16 12.12
C GLU A 139 8.70 6.99 11.78
N VAL A 140 9.83 7.30 11.13
CA VAL A 140 10.95 6.40 10.84
C VAL A 140 10.51 5.12 10.14
N PHE A 141 10.26 4.04 10.89
CA PHE A 141 9.84 2.73 10.37
C PHE A 141 8.43 2.34 10.82
N GLY A 142 7.70 3.24 11.48
CA GLY A 142 6.34 3.06 11.99
C GLY A 142 6.24 2.15 13.21
N THR A 143 5.25 2.44 14.05
CA THR A 143 4.82 1.65 15.20
C THR A 143 3.81 0.57 14.80
N PRO A 144 3.46 -0.38 15.68
CA PRO A 144 2.32 -1.28 15.45
C PRO A 144 1.00 -0.52 15.23
N ASP A 145 0.77 0.58 15.96
CA ASP A 145 -0.43 1.39 15.81
C ASP A 145 -0.49 2.06 14.43
N ASP A 146 0.65 2.53 13.92
CA ASP A 146 0.74 3.05 12.54
C ASP A 146 0.39 1.99 11.50
N VAL A 147 0.80 0.73 11.73
CA VAL A 147 0.49 -0.39 10.82
C VAL A 147 -1.02 -0.64 10.81
N THR A 148 -1.64 -0.70 11.99
CA THR A 148 -3.09 -0.88 12.13
C THR A 148 -3.85 0.27 11.46
N ALA A 149 -3.53 1.52 11.81
CA ALA A 149 -4.20 2.70 11.28
C ALA A 149 -4.07 2.82 9.76
N VAL A 150 -2.88 2.55 9.19
CA VAL A 150 -2.69 2.57 7.74
C VAL A 150 -3.45 1.45 7.05
N ASN A 151 -3.47 0.24 7.60
CA ASN A 151 -4.22 -0.86 7.01
C ASN A 151 -5.73 -0.59 7.00
N GLU A 152 -6.30 -0.14 8.11
CA GLU A 152 -7.71 0.22 8.22
C GLU A 152 -8.06 1.41 7.31
N GLY A 153 -7.21 2.44 7.29
CA GLY A 153 -7.39 3.62 6.46
C GLY A 153 -7.35 3.30 4.96
N LEU A 154 -6.45 2.40 4.53
CA LEU A 154 -6.38 1.97 3.13
C LEU A 154 -7.62 1.16 2.72
N GLU A 155 -8.12 0.25 3.56
CA GLU A 155 -9.36 -0.50 3.27
C GLU A 155 -10.57 0.43 3.09
N ALA A 156 -10.74 1.37 4.02
CA ALA A 156 -11.83 2.36 3.96
C ALA A 156 -11.69 3.26 2.72
N PHE A 157 -10.47 3.70 2.42
CA PHE A 157 -10.17 4.54 1.27
C PHE A 157 -10.54 3.85 -0.05
N TRP A 158 -10.10 2.61 -0.26
CA TRP A 158 -10.36 1.88 -1.50
C TRP A 158 -11.82 1.47 -1.65
N SER A 159 -12.51 1.14 -0.56
CA SER A 159 -13.97 0.89 -0.56
C SER A 159 -14.75 2.10 -1.06
N THR A 160 -14.34 3.31 -0.66
CA THR A 160 -14.97 4.56 -1.10
C THR A 160 -14.67 4.85 -2.57
N GLN A 161 -13.43 4.62 -3.02
CA GLN A 161 -13.02 4.84 -4.41
C GLN A 161 -13.77 3.92 -5.38
N LEU A 162 -14.02 2.66 -5.01
CA LEU A 162 -14.82 1.73 -5.81
C LEU A 162 -16.28 2.15 -5.96
N THR A 163 -16.80 2.88 -4.97
CA THR A 163 -18.19 3.36 -4.97
C THR A 163 -18.35 4.67 -5.76
N ALA A 164 -17.25 5.42 -5.92
CA ALA A 164 -17.22 6.71 -6.62
C ALA A 164 -16.82 6.60 -8.11
N ALA A 165 -16.44 5.41 -8.59
CA ALA A 165 -16.09 5.10 -9.97
C ALA A 165 -17.29 4.52 -10.74
#